data_AF-A0A7J0AMC6-F1
#
_entry.id   AF-A0A7J0AMC6-F1
#
_cell.length_a   1.000
_cell.length_b   1.000
_cell.length_c   1.000
_cell.angle_alpha   90.00
_cell.angle_beta   90.00
_cell.angle_gamma   90.00
#
_symmetry.space_group_name_H-M   'P 1'
#
loop_
_entity.id
_entity.type
_entity.pdbx_description
1 polymer ?
#
loop_
_entity_poly.entity_id
_entity_poly.type
_entity_poly.pdbx_seq_one_letter_code
_entity_poly.pdbx_strand_id
1 'polypeptide(L)' 'MSTVPEVIVARHADMRVFGISVITDLGGKDITEVPSHEEVQKAALKAQPTVEALMVSMVERC' A
#
# COMPACT_ATOMS: atom_id res chain seq x y z
N MET A 1 7.82 -4.49 2.14
CA MET A 1 7.56 -5.94 2.02
C MET A 1 6.85 -6.41 3.29
N SER A 2 5.52 -6.53 3.26
CA SER A 2 4.65 -6.73 4.44
C SER A 2 3.29 -7.30 4.01
N THR A 3 2.27 -7.21 4.88
CA THR A 3 0.82 -7.30 4.56
C THR A 3 0.26 -8.70 4.42
N VAL A 4 0.91 -9.62 3.70
CA VAL A 4 0.36 -10.97 3.47
C VAL A 4 0.17 -11.76 4.78
N PRO A 5 1.14 -11.83 5.70
CA PRO A 5 0.95 -12.53 6.98
C PRO A 5 -0.24 -12.00 7.80
N GLU A 6 -0.44 -10.69 7.83
CA GLU A 6 -1.53 -10.02 8.54
C GLU A 6 -2.89 -10.40 7.94
N VAL A 7 -3.00 -10.43 6.61
CA VAL A 7 -4.23 -10.83 5.90
C VAL A 7 -4.56 -12.30 6.16
N ILE A 8 -3.57 -13.19 6.21
CA ILE A 8 -3.78 -14.62 6.52
C ILE A 8 -4.41 -14.77 7.90
N VAL A 9 -3.88 -14.08 8.91
CA VAL A 9 -4.41 -14.14 10.29
C VAL A 9 -5.81 -13.52 10.37
N ALA A 10 -6.05 -12.37 9.72
CA ALA A 10 -7.36 -11.73 9.71
C ALA A 10 -8.44 -12.62 9.07
N ARG A 11 -8.11 -13.31 7.98
CA ARG A 11 -9.01 -14.29 7.33
C ARG A 11 -9.25 -15.52 8.20
N HIS A 12 -8.24 -15.98 8.93
CA HIS A 12 -8.41 -17.06 9.91
C HIS A 12 -9.39 -16.67 11.03
N ALA A 13 -9.42 -15.39 11.41
CA ALA A 13 -10.38 -14.82 12.36
C ALA A 13 -11.73 -14.40 11.73
N ASP A 14 -12.03 -14.86 10.51
CA ASP A 14 -13.26 -14.58 9.75
C ASP A 14 -13.54 -13.09 9.50
N MET A 15 -12.49 -12.25 9.45
CA MET A 15 -12.62 -10.83 9.19
C MET A 15 -12.78 -10.55 7.68
N ARG A 16 -13.61 -9.54 7.35
CA ARG A 16 -13.58 -8.92 6.02
C ARG A 16 -12.34 -8.03 5.92
N VAL A 17 -11.58 -8.16 4.84
CA VAL A 17 -10.32 -7.43 4.64
C VAL A 17 -10.39 -6.62 3.36
N PHE A 18 -10.06 -5.34 3.45
CA PHE A 18 -9.80 -4.46 2.32
C PHE A 18 -8.30 -4.11 2.30
N GLY A 19 -7.67 -4.22 1.14
CA GLY A 19 -6.25 -3.93 0.96
C GLY A 19 -6.02 -2.94 -0.17
N ILE A 20 -5.10 -2.01 0.05
CA ILE A 20 -4.64 -1.03 -0.95
C ILE A 20 -3.11 -0.99 -0.94
N SER A 21 -2.49 -0.72 -2.07
CA SER A 21 -1.04 -0.59 -2.20
C SER A 21 -0.71 0.70 -2.95
N VAL A 22 0.31 1.41 -2.45
CA VAL A 22 0.91 2.56 -3.12
C VAL A 22 2.16 2.07 -3.84
N ILE A 23 2.25 2.36 -5.14
CA ILE A 23 3.45 2.07 -5.91
C ILE A 23 4.48 3.18 -5.64
N THR A 24 5.51 2.84 -4.87
CA THR A 24 6.59 3.77 -4.48
C THR A 24 7.83 3.67 -5.35
N ASP A 25 7.94 2.57 -6.10
CA ASP A 25 9.03 2.26 -7.01
C ASP A 25 8.52 1.39 -8.15
N LEU A 26 9.24 1.40 -9.27
CA LEU A 26 8.97 0.51 -10.38
C LEU A 26 10.00 -0.62 -10.32
N GLY A 27 9.54 -1.85 -10.08
CA GLY A 27 10.35 -3.05 -10.19
C GLY A 27 10.13 -3.77 -11.52
N GLY A 28 11.15 -4.42 -12.08
CA GLY A 28 11.02 -5.21 -13.29
C GLY A 28 12.36 -5.71 -13.82
N LYS A 29 12.35 -6.75 -14.67
CA LYS A 29 13.57 -7.27 -15.30
C LYS A 29 14.33 -6.24 -16.12
N ASP A 30 13.60 -5.28 -16.70
CA ASP A 30 14.14 -4.24 -17.56
C ASP A 30 14.36 -2.90 -16.82
N ILE A 31 14.06 -2.83 -15.52
CA ILE A 31 14.24 -1.63 -14.71
C ILE A 31 15.49 -1.81 -13.86
N THR A 32 16.56 -1.14 -14.27
CA THR A 32 17.88 -1.25 -13.64
C THR A 32 18.13 -0.22 -12.55
N GLU A 33 17.32 0.85 -12.50
CA GLU A 33 17.44 1.89 -11.48
C GLU A 33 16.75 1.45 -10.19
N VAL A 34 17.55 1.19 -9.16
CA VAL A 34 17.06 0.93 -7.81
C VAL A 34 16.90 2.28 -7.11
N PRO A 35 15.68 2.68 -6.70
CA PRO A 35 15.49 3.93 -6.01
C PRO A 35 16.11 3.89 -4.61
N SER A 36 16.58 5.04 -4.17
CA SER A 36 17.01 5.26 -2.79
C SER A 36 15.81 5.21 -1.83
N HIS A 37 16.11 4.98 -0.54
CA HIS A 37 15.08 5.00 0.50
C HIS A 37 14.32 6.34 0.57
N GLU A 38 15.01 7.46 0.32
CA GLU A 38 14.38 8.78 0.30
C GLU A 38 13.42 8.97 -0.88
N GLU A 39 13.75 8.46 -2.07
CA GLU A 39 12.87 8.53 -3.24
C GLU A 39 11.58 7.72 -3.02
N VAL A 40 11.71 6.53 -2.43
CA VAL A 40 10.58 5.70 -2.01
C VAL A 40 9.68 6.49 -1.04
N GLN A 41 10.26 7.16 -0.04
CA GLN A 41 9.49 7.97 0.91
C GLN A 41 8.80 9.17 0.24
N LYS A 42 9.48 9.87 -0.68
CA LYS A 42 8.88 10.99 -1.44
C LYS A 42 7.69 10.53 -2.28
N ALA A 43 7.79 9.38 -2.94
CA ALA A 43 6.68 8.80 -3.69
C ALA A 43 5.49 8.45 -2.77
N ALA A 44 5.76 7.89 -1.59
CA ALA A 44 4.73 7.60 -0.60
C ALA A 44 4.04 8.87 -0.08
N LEU A 45 4.80 9.91 0.27
CA LEU A 45 4.26 11.20 0.72
C LEU A 45 3.42 11.88 -0.36
N LYS A 46 3.81 11.75 -1.63
CA LYS A 46 3.03 12.25 -2.77
C LYS A 46 1.67 11.54 -2.89
N ALA A 47 1.62 10.24 -2.61
CA ALA A 47 0.39 9.46 -2.69
C ALA A 47 -0.52 9.60 -1.45
N GLN A 48 0.05 9.99 -0.30
CA GLN A 48 -0.65 10.12 0.97
C GLN A 48 -2.02 10.82 0.89
N PRO A 49 -2.17 12.04 0.31
CA PRO A 49 -3.47 12.72 0.31
C PRO A 49 -4.56 11.97 -0.46
N THR A 50 -4.17 11.21 -1.49
CA THR A 50 -5.11 10.38 -2.26
C THR A 50 -5.56 9.17 -1.44
N VAL A 51 -4.61 8.50 -0.77
CA VAL A 51 -4.92 7.34 0.08
C VAL A 51 -5.77 7.75 1.28
N GLU A 52 -5.48 8.89 1.88
CA GLU A 52 -6.26 9.45 3.00
C GLU A 52 -7.72 9.67 2.59
N ALA A 53 -7.96 10.36 1.46
CA ALA A 53 -9.31 10.57 0.95
C ALA A 53 -10.03 9.25 0.66
N LEU A 54 -9.35 8.28 0.04
CA LEU A 54 -9.93 6.95 -0.22
C LEU A 54 -10.30 6.22 1.07
N MET A 55 -9.43 6.27 2.09
CA MET A 55 -9.70 5.61 3.37
C MET A 55 -10.87 6.24 4.11
N VAL A 56 -10.98 7.58 4.14
CA VAL A 56 -12.14 8.27 4.74
C VAL A 56 -13.43 7.85 4.03
N SER A 57 -13.48 7.94 2.70
CA SER A 57 -14.66 7.55 1.93
C SER A 57 -15.00 6.07 2.02
N MET A 58 -14.01 5.20 2.22
CA MET A 58 -14.23 3.77 2.44
C MET A 58 -14.92 3.53 3.78
N VAL A 59 -14.42 4.14 4.87
CA VAL A 59 -14.99 4.00 6.21
C VAL A 59 -16.45 4.47 6.28
N GLU A 60 -16.79 5.55 5.57
CA GLU A 60 -18.18 6.04 5.47
C GLU A 60 -19.15 5.03 4.82
N ARG A 61 -18.63 4.04 4.09
CA ARG A 61 -19.42 3.04 3.34
C ARG A 61 -19.31 1.62 3.91
N CYS A 62 -18.59 1.43 5.01
CA CYS A 62 -18.30 0.12 5.60
C CYS A 62 -19.40 -0.42 6.51
#